data_AF-J9GZ34-F1
#
_entry.id   AF-J9GZ34-F1
#
_cell.length_a   1.000
_cell.length_b   1.000
_cell.length_c   1.000
_cell.angle_alpha   90.00
_cell.angle_beta   90.00
_cell.angle_gamma   90.00
#
_symmetry.space_group_name_H-M   'P 1'
#
loop_
_entity.id
_entity.type
_entity.pdbx_description
1 polymer ?
#
loop_
_entity_poly.entity_id
_entity_poly.type
_entity_poly.pdbx_seq_one_letter_code
_entity_poly.pdbx_strand_id
1 'polypeptide(L)'
;MNLLKWTLLIVLFTIPVLSFAQKSSRNTVVEPVSDRAYWVDMLYRIAQPVLSQMAEGKLQQNMTLELSPIWDGRDTRVAYLETFGRLMAGVAPWLNLPDDDSEEGKKRAQIRKWALKSYANGVDPESPDYLHWNVHSQNLVDAAYLAESFLRCPSLWQSLDATTQQRYIKEFKSLRTILTPYNNWLLFRAMLEAFLLNIDEEADGYALGVATRKISEWYLSDGFYSDGPEFSLDYYNSYVIHPMFIEVLEVMESKGLYAPVKKELALRRMQRFNQLIERLVSPEGTFPAIGRSATYRMGAFQSLAMSAWKYGLPKGMTNGQVRYALTTVMKNMFGVEGNFNKEGFLQLGFAGHQPDLADYYTNNGSLYMTSLVFLPLGLPENHSFWNDPAEDWTSRKAWSGRPFRKDYHESVRK
;
A
#
# COMPACT_ATOMS: atom_id res chain seq x y z
N MET A 1 85.74 51.44 -3.18
CA MET A 1 84.96 51.76 -4.40
C MET A 1 83.49 51.72 -3.99
N ASN A 2 82.85 52.83 -3.61
CA ASN A 2 82.16 53.79 -4.51
C ASN A 2 81.23 53.04 -5.48
N LEU A 3 79.91 53.25 -5.57
CA LEU A 3 78.91 54.23 -5.13
C LEU A 3 77.55 53.46 -5.17
N LEU A 4 76.46 53.82 -4.49
CA LEU A 4 75.54 54.86 -4.94
C LEU A 4 74.47 55.13 -3.88
N LYS A 5 74.21 56.41 -3.66
CA LYS A 5 73.17 57.02 -2.82
C LYS A 5 71.77 56.72 -3.38
N TRP A 6 70.74 56.76 -2.54
CA TRP A 6 69.71 57.83 -2.53
C TRP A 6 68.65 57.54 -1.46
N THR A 7 68.43 58.55 -0.63
CA THR A 7 67.38 58.69 0.38
C THR A 7 66.05 59.00 -0.30
N LEU A 8 64.94 58.39 0.12
CA LEU A 8 63.60 58.97 -0.08
C LEU A 8 62.68 58.60 1.10
N LEU A 9 62.19 59.62 1.79
CA LEU A 9 61.12 59.54 2.79
C LEU A 9 59.84 59.00 2.13
N ILE A 10 59.16 58.05 2.77
CA ILE A 10 57.77 57.72 2.48
C ILE A 10 56.94 57.90 3.76
N VAL A 11 55.95 58.77 3.62
CA VAL A 11 54.97 59.20 4.61
C VAL A 11 54.02 58.06 4.97
N LEU A 12 53.83 57.83 6.27
CA LEU A 12 52.81 56.93 6.83
C LEU A 12 51.40 57.49 6.56
N PHE A 13 50.61 56.77 5.75
CA PHE A 13 49.16 56.93 5.70
C PHE A 13 48.51 55.79 6.48
N THR A 14 47.93 56.11 7.64
CA THR A 14 47.08 55.21 8.42
C THR A 14 45.68 55.15 7.79
N ILE A 15 45.33 54.01 7.19
CA ILE A 15 43.96 53.71 6.75
C ILE A 15 43.30 52.85 7.84
N PRO A 16 42.14 53.24 8.40
CA PRO A 16 41.42 52.41 9.36
C PRO A 16 40.75 51.26 8.60
N VAL A 17 41.16 50.02 8.91
CA VAL A 17 40.48 48.81 8.44
C VAL A 17 39.19 48.66 9.23
N LEU A 18 38.07 49.04 8.62
CA LEU A 18 36.74 48.66 9.07
C LEU A 18 36.56 47.15 8.82
N SER A 19 36.68 46.36 9.88
CA SER A 19 36.33 44.93 9.87
C SER A 19 34.83 44.77 9.61
N PHE A 20 34.47 44.48 8.36
CA PHE A 20 33.16 43.89 8.06
C PHE A 20 33.15 42.45 8.58
N ALA A 21 32.50 42.24 9.72
CA ALA A 21 32.17 40.91 10.21
C ALA A 21 31.18 40.26 9.21
N GLN A 22 31.69 39.38 8.37
CA GLN A 22 30.89 38.56 7.48
C GLN A 22 30.06 37.60 8.35
N LYS A 23 28.76 37.89 8.46
CA LYS A 23 27.79 37.07 9.18
C LYS A 23 27.73 35.71 8.48
N SER A 24 28.43 34.72 9.02
CA SER A 24 28.35 33.32 8.60
C SER A 24 26.88 32.91 8.63
N SER A 25 26.26 32.77 7.46
CA SER A 25 24.99 32.08 7.34
C SER A 25 25.25 30.65 7.75
N ARG A 26 24.77 30.26 8.95
CA ARG A 26 24.64 28.85 9.31
C ARG A 26 23.73 28.23 8.24
N ASN A 27 24.34 27.56 7.26
CA ASN A 27 23.65 26.57 6.46
C ASN A 27 23.20 25.51 7.46
N THR A 28 21.95 25.59 7.91
CA THR A 28 21.26 24.44 8.50
C THR A 28 21.29 23.36 7.44
N VAL A 29 22.22 22.42 7.57
CA VAL A 29 22.18 21.15 6.87
C VAL A 29 20.88 20.51 7.33
N VAL A 30 19.82 20.64 6.53
CA VAL A 30 18.60 19.86 6.74
C VAL A 30 19.03 18.42 6.50
N GLU A 31 19.06 17.62 7.55
CA GLU A 31 19.33 16.19 7.40
C GLU A 31 18.34 15.60 6.40
N PRO A 32 18.79 14.77 5.44
CA PRO A 32 17.88 14.15 4.49
C PRO A 32 16.84 13.33 5.25
N VAL A 33 15.56 13.58 4.95
CA VAL A 33 14.43 12.82 5.52
C VAL A 33 14.66 11.33 5.27
N SER A 34 14.64 10.52 6.33
CA SER A 34 14.82 9.07 6.21
C SER A 34 13.71 8.45 5.37
N ASP A 35 13.99 7.32 4.71
CA ASP A 35 12.98 6.62 3.91
C ASP A 35 11.75 6.28 4.77
N ARG A 36 11.94 5.86 6.03
CA ARG A 36 10.81 5.58 6.96
C ARG A 36 9.97 6.82 7.20
N ALA A 37 10.59 7.96 7.54
CA ALA A 37 9.87 9.20 7.78
C ALA A 37 9.08 9.65 6.54
N TYR A 38 9.67 9.52 5.34
CA TYR A 38 8.97 9.80 4.09
C TYR A 38 7.74 8.90 3.89
N TRP A 39 7.86 7.59 4.18
CA TRP A 39 6.74 6.65 4.03
C TRP A 39 5.63 6.94 5.05
N VAL A 40 5.97 7.24 6.30
CA VAL A 40 5.03 7.64 7.35
C VAL A 40 4.28 8.91 6.94
N ASP A 41 5.01 9.92 6.46
CA ASP A 41 4.41 11.19 6.04
C ASP A 41 3.48 11.03 4.84
N MET A 42 3.86 10.20 3.87
CA MET A 42 3.01 9.90 2.73
C MET A 42 1.76 9.10 3.13
N LEU A 43 1.91 8.07 3.97
CA LEU A 43 0.78 7.32 4.52
C LEU A 43 -0.16 8.26 5.27
N TYR A 44 0.36 9.13 6.13
CA TYR A 44 -0.43 10.09 6.89
C TYR A 44 -1.16 11.07 5.98
N ARG A 45 -0.49 11.61 4.94
CA ARG A 45 -1.10 12.49 3.94
C ARG A 45 -2.27 11.84 3.21
N ILE A 46 -2.17 10.54 2.90
CA ILE A 46 -3.24 9.77 2.24
C ILE A 46 -4.37 9.44 3.23
N ALA A 47 -4.02 9.02 4.45
CA ALA A 47 -4.99 8.50 5.41
C ALA A 47 -5.77 9.58 6.16
N GLN A 48 -5.13 10.71 6.50
CA GLN A 48 -5.70 11.72 7.37
C GLN A 48 -7.00 12.35 6.79
N PRO A 49 -7.08 12.77 5.52
CA PRO A 49 -8.31 13.36 4.97
C PRO A 49 -9.50 12.41 5.03
N VAL A 50 -9.28 11.11 4.83
CA VAL A 50 -10.33 10.09 4.93
C VAL A 50 -10.75 9.86 6.36
N LEU A 51 -9.80 9.46 7.22
CA LEU A 51 -10.12 8.96 8.56
C LEU A 51 -10.58 10.08 9.49
N SER A 52 -10.01 11.29 9.38
CA SER A 52 -10.46 12.41 10.20
C SER A 52 -11.91 12.80 9.91
N GLN A 53 -12.31 12.83 8.63
CA GLN A 53 -13.69 13.12 8.23
C GLN A 53 -14.63 11.99 8.62
N MET A 54 -14.22 10.74 8.36
CA MET A 54 -15.06 9.58 8.64
C MET A 54 -15.27 9.34 10.14
N ALA A 55 -14.27 9.67 10.97
CA ALA A 55 -14.38 9.62 12.43
C ALA A 55 -15.42 10.61 12.99
N GLU A 56 -15.78 11.64 12.22
CA GLU A 56 -16.80 12.63 12.56
C GLU A 56 -18.14 12.41 11.85
N GLY A 57 -18.28 11.37 11.02
CA GLY A 57 -19.50 11.12 10.23
C GLY A 57 -19.68 12.12 9.08
N LYS A 58 -18.57 12.59 8.49
CA LYS A 58 -18.56 13.65 7.46
C LYS A 58 -17.82 13.26 6.18
N LEU A 59 -17.34 12.02 6.02
CA LEU A 59 -16.61 11.61 4.82
C LEU A 59 -17.48 11.73 3.58
N GLN A 60 -18.70 11.19 3.61
CA GLN A 60 -19.62 11.24 2.46
C GLN A 60 -20.04 12.67 2.12
N GLN A 61 -20.04 13.57 3.10
CA GLN A 61 -20.32 14.98 2.89
C GLN A 61 -19.15 15.73 2.25
N ASN A 62 -17.92 15.46 2.71
CA ASN A 62 -16.75 16.31 2.44
C ASN A 62 -15.80 15.74 1.38
N MET A 63 -15.86 14.44 1.10
CA MET A 63 -15.09 13.84 0.01
C MET A 63 -15.70 14.24 -1.33
N THR A 64 -14.97 15.06 -2.08
CA THR A 64 -15.35 15.36 -3.47
C THR A 64 -15.24 14.08 -4.29
N LEU A 65 -16.37 13.49 -4.61
CA LEU A 65 -16.44 12.25 -5.38
C LEU A 65 -16.06 12.51 -6.84
N GLU A 66 -15.11 11.73 -7.33
CA GLU A 66 -14.69 11.76 -8.74
C GLU A 66 -14.92 10.36 -9.33
N LEU A 67 -15.66 10.32 -10.45
CA LEU A 67 -16.00 9.09 -11.17
C LEU A 67 -15.26 9.05 -12.51
N SER A 68 -15.01 7.84 -13.03
CA SER A 68 -14.53 7.68 -14.40
C SER A 68 -15.40 8.46 -15.39
N PRO A 69 -14.81 9.13 -16.41
CA PRO A 69 -15.57 9.76 -17.49
C PRO A 69 -16.50 8.79 -18.24
N ILE A 70 -16.24 7.49 -18.15
CA ILE A 70 -17.03 6.41 -18.74
C ILE A 70 -17.70 5.53 -17.67
N TRP A 71 -18.13 6.13 -16.54
CA TRP A 71 -18.76 5.43 -15.42
C TRP A 71 -19.94 4.52 -15.83
N ASP A 72 -19.98 3.31 -15.28
CA ASP A 72 -21.02 2.31 -15.61
C ASP A 72 -22.42 2.58 -15.02
N GLY A 73 -22.59 3.68 -14.28
CA GLY A 73 -23.88 4.08 -13.73
C GLY A 73 -24.30 3.32 -12.48
N ARG A 74 -23.43 2.49 -11.87
CA ARG A 74 -23.72 1.88 -10.57
C ARG A 74 -23.89 2.94 -9.48
N ASP A 75 -24.50 2.52 -8.37
CA ASP A 75 -24.65 3.37 -7.18
C ASP A 75 -23.30 3.92 -6.73
N THR A 76 -23.20 5.24 -6.67
CA THR A 76 -21.96 5.96 -6.38
C THR A 76 -21.51 5.82 -4.92
N ARG A 77 -22.41 5.41 -4.02
CA ARG A 77 -22.12 5.21 -2.59
C ARG A 77 -21.10 4.09 -2.34
N VAL A 78 -20.88 3.20 -3.32
CA VAL A 78 -19.83 2.16 -3.25
C VAL A 78 -18.44 2.75 -3.04
N ALA A 79 -18.21 3.99 -3.51
CA ALA A 79 -16.92 4.67 -3.43
C ALA A 79 -16.41 4.84 -1.99
N TYR A 80 -17.30 4.89 -0.99
CA TYR A 80 -16.92 5.14 0.40
C TYR A 80 -16.40 3.88 1.09
N LEU A 81 -17.05 2.72 0.89
CA LEU A 81 -16.51 1.44 1.36
C LEU A 81 -15.21 1.13 0.62
N GLU A 82 -15.16 1.43 -0.67
CA GLU A 82 -13.96 1.32 -1.50
C GLU A 82 -12.79 2.13 -0.95
N THR A 83 -13.03 3.40 -0.64
CA THR A 83 -12.05 4.29 -0.01
C THR A 83 -11.57 3.73 1.33
N PHE A 84 -12.51 3.43 2.23
CA PHE A 84 -12.18 3.05 3.61
C PHE A 84 -11.54 1.66 3.70
N GLY A 85 -12.14 0.66 3.07
CA GLY A 85 -11.64 -0.73 3.07
C GLY A 85 -10.23 -0.84 2.50
N ARG A 86 -10.00 -0.24 1.32
CA ARG A 86 -8.69 -0.28 0.67
C ARG A 86 -7.63 0.47 1.45
N LEU A 87 -7.96 1.65 2.00
CA LEU A 87 -7.05 2.40 2.86
C LEU A 87 -6.64 1.57 4.09
N MET A 88 -7.63 1.01 4.79
CA MET A 88 -7.37 0.28 6.04
C MET A 88 -6.56 -1.00 5.81
N ALA A 89 -6.72 -1.67 4.68
CA ALA A 89 -5.91 -2.85 4.32
C ALA A 89 -4.40 -2.56 4.28
N GLY A 90 -4.00 -1.35 3.86
CA GLY A 90 -2.60 -0.92 3.82
C GLY A 90 -2.10 -0.25 5.10
N VAL A 91 -2.99 0.45 5.81
CA VAL A 91 -2.67 1.16 7.08
C VAL A 91 -2.53 0.21 8.26
N ALA A 92 -3.31 -0.88 8.28
CA ALA A 92 -3.47 -1.75 9.45
C ALA A 92 -2.15 -2.26 10.07
N PRO A 93 -1.16 -2.77 9.30
CA PRO A 93 0.10 -3.23 9.89
C PRO A 93 0.83 -2.17 10.71
N TRP A 94 0.84 -0.92 10.25
CA TRP A 94 1.48 0.19 10.96
C TRP A 94 0.76 0.50 12.29
N LEU A 95 -0.57 0.40 12.31
CA LEU A 95 -1.37 0.61 13.54
C LEU A 95 -1.20 -0.51 14.58
N ASN A 96 -0.73 -1.68 14.15
CA ASN A 96 -0.44 -2.82 15.04
C ASN A 96 0.84 -2.62 15.88
N LEU A 97 1.69 -1.65 15.51
CA LEU A 97 2.82 -1.25 16.33
C LEU A 97 2.35 -0.49 17.58
N PRO A 98 3.06 -0.63 18.72
CA PRO A 98 2.76 0.12 19.94
C PRO A 98 2.93 1.62 19.69
N ASP A 99 2.16 2.46 20.38
CA ASP A 99 2.43 3.90 20.39
C ASP A 99 3.63 4.25 21.27
N ASP A 100 4.24 5.40 20.97
CA ASP A 100 5.34 5.98 21.72
C ASP A 100 5.26 7.53 21.61
N ASP A 101 6.13 8.23 22.32
CA ASP A 101 6.14 9.70 22.37
C ASP A 101 6.84 10.36 21.16
N SER A 102 7.29 9.58 20.17
CA SER A 102 7.88 10.12 18.95
C SER A 102 6.83 10.81 18.07
N GLU A 103 7.27 11.62 17.10
CA GLU A 103 6.37 12.23 16.13
C GLU A 103 5.62 11.20 15.28
N GLU A 104 6.26 10.06 14.96
CA GLU A 104 5.58 8.94 14.30
C GLU A 104 4.54 8.31 15.24
N GLY A 105 4.90 8.07 16.50
CA GLY A 105 4.00 7.50 17.51
C GLY A 105 2.74 8.33 17.72
N LYS A 106 2.87 9.66 17.76
CA LYS A 106 1.72 10.59 17.82
C LYS A 106 0.82 10.51 16.58
N LYS A 107 1.41 10.47 15.38
CA LYS A 107 0.66 10.28 14.12
C LYS A 107 -0.07 8.94 14.13
N ARG A 108 0.59 7.87 14.55
CA ARG A 108 0.03 6.51 14.66
C ARG A 108 -1.15 6.47 15.63
N ALA A 109 -0.98 7.02 16.83
CA ALA A 109 -2.04 7.13 17.84
C ALA A 109 -3.27 7.86 17.30
N GLN A 110 -3.05 8.98 16.61
CA GLN A 110 -4.12 9.80 16.05
C GLN A 110 -4.86 9.08 14.90
N ILE A 111 -4.13 8.44 13.98
CA ILE A 111 -4.75 7.62 12.92
C ILE A 111 -5.53 6.45 13.53
N ARG A 112 -4.99 5.74 14.53
CA ARG A 112 -5.70 4.64 15.21
C ARG A 112 -7.01 5.12 15.85
N LYS A 113 -6.97 6.26 16.54
CA LYS A 113 -8.15 6.87 17.16
C LYS A 113 -9.23 7.21 16.13
N TRP A 114 -8.85 7.80 15.00
CA TRP A 114 -9.80 8.07 13.93
C TRP A 114 -10.32 6.78 13.31
N ALA A 115 -9.44 5.83 12.98
CA ALA A 115 -9.82 4.54 12.40
C ALA A 115 -10.87 3.81 13.24
N LEU A 116 -10.69 3.69 14.56
CA LEU A 116 -11.67 3.03 15.45
C LEU A 116 -13.06 3.69 15.40
N LYS A 117 -13.11 5.02 15.36
CA LYS A 117 -14.38 5.75 15.16
C LYS A 117 -14.96 5.54 13.77
N SER A 118 -14.11 5.53 12.74
CA SER A 118 -14.51 5.26 11.35
C SER A 118 -15.09 3.85 11.19
N TYR A 119 -14.49 2.83 11.82
CA TYR A 119 -15.05 1.48 11.84
C TYR A 119 -16.45 1.47 12.46
N ALA A 120 -16.64 2.13 13.61
CA ALA A 120 -17.96 2.23 14.24
C ALA A 120 -18.99 2.92 13.33
N ASN A 121 -18.64 4.08 12.75
CA ASN A 121 -19.52 4.83 11.85
C ASN A 121 -19.87 4.05 10.58
N GLY A 122 -18.92 3.28 10.03
CA GLY A 122 -19.11 2.59 8.76
C GLY A 122 -20.15 1.47 8.79
N VAL A 123 -20.54 1.01 9.97
CA VAL A 123 -21.58 -0.02 10.17
C VAL A 123 -22.73 0.43 11.07
N ASP A 124 -22.74 1.67 11.54
CA ASP A 124 -23.86 2.23 12.30
C ASP A 124 -24.95 2.79 11.37
N PRO A 125 -26.16 2.19 11.32
CA PRO A 125 -27.20 2.62 10.38
C PRO A 125 -27.66 4.08 10.58
N GLU A 126 -27.45 4.64 11.77
CA GLU A 126 -27.79 6.04 12.07
C GLU A 126 -26.66 7.02 11.72
N SER A 127 -25.47 6.52 11.36
CA SER A 127 -24.36 7.36 10.96
C SER A 127 -24.55 7.87 9.53
N PRO A 128 -24.31 9.17 9.26
CA PRO A 128 -24.25 9.68 7.89
C PRO A 128 -23.16 9.01 7.03
N ASP A 129 -22.15 8.40 7.67
CA ASP A 129 -21.08 7.67 7.00
C ASP A 129 -21.28 6.15 6.98
N TYR A 130 -22.51 5.67 7.25
CA TYR A 130 -22.85 4.27 7.04
C TYR A 130 -22.52 3.85 5.60
N LEU A 131 -21.71 2.80 5.43
CA LEU A 131 -21.07 2.48 4.15
C LEU A 131 -21.98 1.79 3.12
N HIS A 132 -23.28 1.71 3.40
CA HIS A 132 -24.28 1.13 2.50
C HIS A 132 -23.86 -0.22 1.93
N TRP A 133 -24.00 -1.23 2.77
CA TRP A 133 -23.65 -2.60 2.45
C TRP A 133 -24.68 -3.24 1.50
N ASN A 134 -24.20 -4.11 0.63
CA ASN A 134 -25.01 -4.88 -0.33
C ASN A 134 -25.86 -4.04 -1.31
N VAL A 135 -25.43 -2.81 -1.64
CA VAL A 135 -26.09 -2.00 -2.69
C VAL A 135 -25.58 -2.35 -4.10
N HIS A 136 -24.37 -2.90 -4.20
CA HIS A 136 -23.79 -3.38 -5.45
C HIS A 136 -22.79 -4.52 -5.19
N SER A 137 -22.48 -5.31 -6.22
CA SER A 137 -21.51 -6.40 -6.14
C SER A 137 -20.10 -5.92 -5.75
N GLN A 138 -19.78 -4.65 -6.03
CA GLN A 138 -18.54 -3.97 -5.64
C GLN A 138 -18.32 -3.99 -4.13
N ASN A 139 -19.39 -3.94 -3.32
CA ASN A 139 -19.24 -3.99 -1.86
C ASN A 139 -18.51 -5.27 -1.39
N LEU A 140 -18.60 -6.38 -2.12
CA LEU A 140 -17.86 -7.61 -1.81
C LEU A 140 -16.35 -7.41 -1.89
N VAL A 141 -15.90 -6.72 -2.94
CA VAL A 141 -14.48 -6.44 -3.19
C VAL A 141 -13.90 -5.64 -2.02
N ASP A 142 -14.57 -4.55 -1.68
CA ASP A 142 -14.02 -3.59 -0.73
C ASP A 142 -14.20 -4.03 0.73
N ALA A 143 -15.23 -4.83 1.01
CA ALA A 143 -15.36 -5.55 2.27
C ALA A 143 -14.20 -6.54 2.49
N ALA A 144 -13.68 -7.18 1.43
CA ALA A 144 -12.56 -8.11 1.55
C ALA A 144 -11.27 -7.40 2.01
N TYR A 145 -10.95 -6.22 1.46
CA TYR A 145 -9.86 -5.39 1.95
C TYR A 145 -10.08 -4.92 3.39
N LEU A 146 -11.32 -4.60 3.75
CA LEU A 146 -11.64 -4.28 5.15
C LEU A 146 -11.42 -5.49 6.08
N ALA A 147 -11.78 -6.70 5.65
CA ALA A 147 -11.50 -7.93 6.40
C ALA A 147 -9.99 -8.20 6.53
N GLU A 148 -9.20 -7.96 5.48
CA GLU A 148 -7.73 -8.00 5.56
C GLU A 148 -7.21 -7.06 6.65
N SER A 149 -7.77 -5.86 6.80
CA SER A 149 -7.33 -4.91 7.84
C SER A 149 -7.44 -5.49 9.26
N PHE A 150 -8.50 -6.26 9.54
CA PHE A 150 -8.66 -6.95 10.83
C PHE A 150 -7.72 -8.14 10.99
N LEU A 151 -7.48 -8.91 9.92
CA LEU A 151 -6.52 -10.02 9.95
C LEU A 151 -5.08 -9.53 10.15
N ARG A 152 -4.73 -8.40 9.52
CA ARG A 152 -3.39 -7.79 9.58
C ARG A 152 -3.13 -7.02 10.88
N CYS A 153 -4.19 -6.57 11.56
CA CYS A 153 -4.11 -5.86 12.83
C CYS A 153 -5.25 -6.32 13.77
N PRO A 154 -5.10 -7.49 14.42
CA PRO A 154 -6.13 -8.06 15.28
C PRO A 154 -6.59 -7.14 16.42
N SER A 155 -5.70 -6.26 16.90
CA SER A 155 -6.04 -5.29 17.94
C SER A 155 -7.11 -4.28 17.50
N LEU A 156 -7.23 -3.97 16.19
CA LEU A 156 -8.30 -3.11 15.69
C LEU A 156 -9.66 -3.77 15.92
N TRP A 157 -9.80 -5.05 15.54
CA TRP A 157 -11.03 -5.81 15.77
C TRP A 157 -11.36 -5.94 17.26
N GLN A 158 -10.37 -6.29 18.07
CA GLN A 158 -10.53 -6.48 19.52
C GLN A 158 -10.90 -5.19 20.27
N SER A 159 -10.56 -4.02 19.71
CA SER A 159 -10.87 -2.71 20.30
C SER A 159 -12.27 -2.19 19.95
N LEU A 160 -12.98 -2.84 19.01
CA LEU A 160 -14.36 -2.48 18.69
C LEU A 160 -15.31 -2.99 19.77
N ASP A 161 -16.37 -2.24 20.04
CA ASP A 161 -17.43 -2.71 20.92
C ASP A 161 -18.23 -3.88 20.28
N ALA A 162 -18.94 -4.63 21.13
CA ALA A 162 -19.69 -5.80 20.71
C ALA A 162 -20.76 -5.47 19.65
N THR A 163 -21.38 -4.29 19.72
CA THR A 163 -22.40 -3.86 18.75
C THR A 163 -21.78 -3.67 17.36
N THR A 164 -20.64 -2.99 17.29
CA THR A 164 -19.89 -2.76 16.06
C THR A 164 -19.39 -4.07 15.46
N GLN A 165 -18.83 -4.96 16.28
CA GLN A 165 -18.40 -6.30 15.85
C GLN A 165 -19.56 -7.10 15.24
N GLN A 166 -20.71 -7.15 15.93
CA GLN A 166 -21.89 -7.88 15.44
C GLN A 166 -22.46 -7.29 14.14
N ARG A 167 -22.39 -5.96 13.99
CA ARG A 167 -22.77 -5.31 12.72
C ARG A 167 -21.84 -5.71 11.59
N TYR A 168 -20.51 -5.71 11.78
CA TYR A 168 -19.59 -6.21 10.76
C TYR A 168 -19.83 -7.68 10.37
N ILE A 169 -20.06 -8.55 11.36
CA ILE A 169 -20.38 -9.96 11.11
C ILE A 169 -21.64 -10.06 10.25
N LYS A 170 -22.69 -9.31 10.61
CA LYS A 170 -23.94 -9.26 9.84
C LYS A 170 -23.70 -8.76 8.42
N GLU A 171 -22.99 -7.66 8.25
CA GLU A 171 -22.76 -7.07 6.93
C GLU A 171 -21.92 -7.99 6.05
N PHE A 172 -20.86 -8.61 6.57
CA PHE A 172 -20.08 -9.60 5.81
C PHE A 172 -20.90 -10.85 5.44
N LYS A 173 -21.78 -11.32 6.33
CA LYS A 173 -22.73 -12.41 6.03
C LYS A 173 -23.87 -11.97 5.07
N SER A 174 -24.15 -10.68 4.92
CA SER A 174 -25.15 -10.21 3.94
C SER A 174 -24.64 -10.34 2.49
N LEU A 175 -23.32 -10.17 2.31
CA LEU A 175 -22.65 -10.20 1.00
C LEU A 175 -22.55 -11.62 0.41
N ARG A 176 -22.97 -12.66 1.14
CA ARG A 176 -23.05 -14.05 0.63
C ARG A 176 -23.97 -14.18 -0.59
N THR A 177 -24.90 -13.25 -0.76
CA THR A 177 -25.85 -13.20 -1.89
C THR A 177 -25.23 -12.75 -3.21
N ILE A 178 -24.03 -12.17 -3.19
CA ILE A 178 -23.36 -11.66 -4.39
C ILE A 178 -22.79 -12.81 -5.21
N LEU A 179 -23.22 -12.91 -6.47
CA LEU A 179 -22.63 -13.81 -7.44
C LEU A 179 -21.32 -13.23 -7.96
N THR A 180 -20.21 -13.93 -7.70
CA THR A 180 -18.88 -13.51 -8.15
C THR A 180 -18.63 -13.91 -9.60
N PRO A 181 -18.04 -13.02 -10.42
CA PRO A 181 -17.35 -13.41 -11.64
C PRO A 181 -16.30 -14.52 -11.38
N TYR A 182 -16.00 -15.29 -12.41
CA TYR A 182 -15.12 -16.45 -12.29
C TYR A 182 -13.64 -16.10 -12.51
N ASN A 183 -13.10 -15.31 -11.58
CA ASN A 183 -11.73 -14.81 -11.58
C ASN A 183 -11.29 -14.55 -10.12
N ASN A 184 -10.37 -13.60 -9.88
CA ASN A 184 -9.94 -13.17 -8.55
C ASN A 184 -11.09 -12.81 -7.59
N TRP A 185 -12.30 -12.52 -8.08
CA TRP A 185 -13.46 -12.25 -7.22
C TRP A 185 -13.81 -13.38 -6.26
N LEU A 186 -13.44 -14.62 -6.59
CA LEU A 186 -13.56 -15.76 -5.66
C LEU A 186 -12.75 -15.53 -4.37
N LEU A 187 -11.62 -14.83 -4.45
CA LEU A 187 -10.80 -14.51 -3.28
C LEU A 187 -11.44 -13.44 -2.39
N PHE A 188 -12.15 -12.45 -2.95
CA PHE A 188 -12.86 -11.48 -2.10
C PHE A 188 -13.90 -12.15 -1.21
N ARG A 189 -14.68 -13.07 -1.80
CA ARG A 189 -15.63 -13.91 -1.06
C ARG A 189 -14.92 -14.77 -0.01
N ALA A 190 -13.84 -15.46 -0.40
CA ALA A 190 -13.07 -16.30 0.51
C ALA A 190 -12.44 -15.49 1.66
N MET A 191 -12.05 -14.25 1.43
CA MET A 191 -11.39 -13.43 2.44
C MET A 191 -12.35 -13.03 3.57
N LEU A 192 -13.61 -12.70 3.24
CA LEU A 192 -14.66 -12.50 4.25
C LEU A 192 -14.90 -13.76 5.08
N GLU A 193 -15.00 -14.91 4.42
CA GLU A 193 -15.24 -16.19 5.11
C GLU A 193 -14.04 -16.64 5.94
N ALA A 194 -12.82 -16.36 5.48
CA ALA A 194 -11.61 -16.57 6.27
C ALA A 194 -11.58 -15.66 7.49
N PHE A 195 -11.96 -14.38 7.38
CA PHE A 195 -12.06 -13.52 8.56
C PHE A 195 -13.11 -14.03 9.55
N LEU A 196 -14.31 -14.39 9.10
CA LEU A 196 -15.35 -15.00 9.96
C LEU A 196 -14.81 -16.26 10.65
N LEU A 197 -14.16 -17.14 9.89
CA LEU A 197 -13.53 -18.34 10.43
C LEU A 197 -12.45 -18.01 11.48
N ASN A 198 -11.64 -16.98 11.25
CA ASN A 198 -10.56 -16.56 12.15
C ASN A 198 -11.08 -16.17 13.54
N ILE A 199 -12.22 -15.46 13.58
CA ILE A 199 -12.88 -15.01 14.82
C ILE A 199 -13.85 -16.04 15.42
N ASP A 200 -13.80 -17.30 14.95
CA ASP A 200 -14.67 -18.40 15.39
C ASP A 200 -16.17 -18.20 15.08
N GLU A 201 -16.48 -17.39 14.07
CA GLU A 201 -17.83 -17.25 13.50
C GLU A 201 -18.10 -18.31 12.42
N GLU A 202 -19.39 -18.57 12.18
CA GLU A 202 -19.80 -19.52 11.14
C GLU A 202 -19.37 -19.04 9.74
N ALA A 203 -18.42 -19.76 9.14
CA ALA A 203 -17.90 -19.52 7.80
C ALA A 203 -18.47 -20.49 6.76
N ASP A 204 -18.59 -20.00 5.53
CA ASP A 204 -18.97 -20.79 4.35
C ASP A 204 -17.76 -21.58 3.82
N GLY A 205 -17.63 -22.81 4.29
CA GLY A 205 -16.58 -23.73 3.86
C GLY A 205 -16.63 -24.10 2.36
N TYR A 206 -17.79 -23.99 1.71
CA TYR A 206 -17.92 -24.23 0.28
C TYR A 206 -17.25 -23.10 -0.51
N ALA A 207 -17.52 -21.84 -0.15
CA ALA A 207 -16.86 -20.68 -0.76
C ALA A 207 -15.33 -20.72 -0.62
N LEU A 208 -14.82 -21.03 0.58
CA LEU A 208 -13.39 -21.24 0.83
C LEU A 208 -12.80 -22.34 -0.05
N GLY A 209 -13.49 -23.49 -0.14
CA GLY A 209 -13.06 -24.62 -0.96
C GLY A 209 -13.06 -24.32 -2.46
N VAL A 210 -14.08 -23.62 -2.97
CA VAL A 210 -14.16 -23.24 -4.39
C VAL A 210 -13.04 -22.27 -4.76
N ALA A 211 -12.85 -21.21 -3.97
CA ALA A 211 -11.81 -20.22 -4.24
C ALA A 211 -10.42 -20.86 -4.24
N THR A 212 -10.07 -21.61 -3.20
CA THR A 212 -8.74 -22.23 -3.11
C THR A 212 -8.46 -23.24 -4.21
N ARG A 213 -9.46 -24.03 -4.65
CA ARG A 213 -9.35 -24.92 -5.82
C ARG A 213 -9.15 -24.14 -7.11
N LYS A 214 -9.98 -23.14 -7.37
CA LYS A 214 -9.94 -22.42 -8.65
C LYS A 214 -8.69 -21.58 -8.82
N ILE A 215 -8.27 -20.86 -7.78
CA ILE A 215 -6.99 -20.14 -7.80
C ILE A 215 -5.83 -21.13 -8.01
N SER A 216 -5.87 -22.32 -7.40
CA SER A 216 -4.84 -23.34 -7.63
C SER A 216 -4.83 -23.88 -9.06
N GLU A 217 -5.99 -24.09 -9.67
CA GLU A 217 -6.14 -24.52 -11.07
C GLU A 217 -5.62 -23.47 -12.06
N TRP A 218 -5.78 -22.18 -11.74
CA TRP A 218 -5.35 -21.04 -12.54
C TRP A 218 -3.88 -20.67 -12.36
N TYR A 219 -3.11 -21.44 -11.58
CA TYR A 219 -1.67 -21.24 -11.52
C TYR A 219 -1.01 -21.68 -12.84
N LEU A 220 -0.36 -20.74 -13.52
CA LEU A 220 0.31 -20.97 -14.80
C LEU A 220 1.73 -21.49 -14.60
N SER A 221 2.64 -20.59 -14.23
CA SER A 221 4.08 -20.84 -14.02
C SER A 221 4.74 -19.55 -13.51
N ASP A 222 5.99 -19.64 -13.02
CA ASP A 222 6.81 -18.48 -12.64
C ASP A 222 6.11 -17.46 -11.73
N GLY A 223 5.27 -17.95 -10.82
CA GLY A 223 4.54 -17.10 -9.89
C GLY A 223 3.30 -16.40 -10.48
N PHE A 224 2.94 -16.63 -11.74
CA PHE A 224 1.73 -16.05 -12.33
C PHE A 224 0.51 -16.96 -12.20
N TYR A 225 -0.61 -16.35 -11.84
CA TYR A 225 -1.95 -16.87 -11.95
C TYR A 225 -2.66 -16.21 -13.13
N SER A 226 -3.51 -16.95 -13.84
CA SER A 226 -4.20 -16.46 -15.02
C SER A 226 -5.26 -15.40 -14.74
N ASP A 227 -5.79 -15.37 -13.51
CA ASP A 227 -6.93 -14.55 -13.11
C ASP A 227 -8.24 -14.93 -13.83
N GLY A 228 -8.50 -16.25 -13.90
CA GLY A 228 -9.64 -16.82 -14.60
C GLY A 228 -9.21 -17.82 -15.68
N PRO A 229 -10.12 -18.19 -16.60
CA PRO A 229 -9.81 -19.16 -17.66
C PRO A 229 -8.73 -18.71 -18.64
N GLU A 230 -8.56 -17.40 -18.84
CA GLU A 230 -7.57 -16.81 -19.73
C GLU A 230 -6.60 -15.92 -18.95
N PHE A 231 -5.34 -15.86 -19.40
CA PHE A 231 -4.32 -15.05 -18.75
C PHE A 231 -4.52 -13.56 -19.01
N SER A 232 -4.69 -12.80 -17.93
CA SER A 232 -4.62 -11.33 -17.96
C SER A 232 -3.25 -10.85 -17.47
N LEU A 233 -2.50 -10.17 -18.33
CA LEU A 233 -1.26 -9.49 -17.91
C LEU A 233 -1.59 -8.11 -17.35
N ASP A 234 -1.87 -8.09 -16.06
CA ASP A 234 -2.10 -6.90 -15.25
C ASP A 234 -1.46 -7.09 -13.86
N TYR A 235 -1.76 -6.17 -12.94
CA TYR A 235 -1.20 -6.20 -11.59
C TYR A 235 -2.08 -6.93 -10.57
N TYR A 236 -3.16 -7.63 -10.96
CA TYR A 236 -4.04 -8.35 -10.01
C TYR A 236 -3.36 -9.51 -9.28
N ASN A 237 -2.30 -10.07 -9.86
CA ASN A 237 -1.44 -11.00 -9.12
C ASN A 237 -0.86 -10.35 -7.85
N SER A 238 -0.52 -9.06 -7.90
CA SER A 238 -0.03 -8.27 -6.77
C SER A 238 -1.16 -7.66 -5.94
N TYR A 239 -2.18 -7.08 -6.58
CA TYR A 239 -3.31 -6.42 -5.90
C TYR A 239 -4.17 -7.38 -5.07
N VAL A 240 -4.34 -8.63 -5.54
CA VAL A 240 -5.36 -9.53 -5.00
C VAL A 240 -4.81 -10.94 -4.82
N ILE A 241 -4.34 -11.57 -5.90
CA ILE A 241 -4.26 -13.03 -5.94
C ILE A 241 -3.24 -13.56 -4.95
N HIS A 242 -1.98 -13.12 -4.99
CA HIS A 242 -0.99 -13.61 -4.02
C HIS A 242 -1.37 -13.26 -2.57
N PRO A 243 -1.66 -11.98 -2.22
CA PRO A 243 -1.89 -11.61 -0.83
C PRO A 243 -3.10 -12.30 -0.21
N MET A 244 -4.27 -12.21 -0.86
CA MET A 244 -5.50 -12.81 -0.33
C MET A 244 -5.44 -14.33 -0.35
N PHE A 245 -4.85 -14.96 -1.37
CA PHE A 245 -4.77 -16.42 -1.40
C PHE A 245 -3.91 -16.94 -0.25
N ILE A 246 -2.77 -16.30 0.04
CA ILE A 246 -1.92 -16.67 1.16
C ILE A 246 -2.64 -16.46 2.50
N GLU A 247 -3.31 -15.31 2.71
CA GLU A 247 -4.02 -15.01 3.97
C GLU A 247 -5.21 -15.95 4.20
N VAL A 248 -5.95 -16.31 3.14
CA VAL A 248 -7.00 -17.35 3.21
C VAL A 248 -6.40 -18.70 3.61
N LEU A 249 -5.30 -19.11 2.97
CA LEU A 249 -4.63 -20.38 3.29
C LEU A 249 -4.10 -20.41 4.72
N GLU A 250 -3.56 -19.29 5.21
CA GLU A 250 -3.10 -19.16 6.60
C GLU A 250 -4.21 -19.43 7.61
N VAL A 251 -5.35 -18.78 7.42
CA VAL A 251 -6.48 -18.97 8.32
C VAL A 251 -7.00 -20.39 8.24
N MET A 252 -7.19 -20.93 7.03
CA MET A 252 -7.64 -22.31 6.83
C MET A 252 -6.70 -23.32 7.49
N GLU A 253 -5.39 -23.18 7.30
CA GLU A 253 -4.39 -24.06 7.92
C GLU A 253 -4.41 -23.95 9.45
N SER A 254 -4.54 -22.74 10.00
CA SER A 254 -4.61 -22.53 11.46
C SER A 254 -5.83 -23.19 12.12
N LYS A 255 -6.91 -23.39 11.35
CA LYS A 255 -8.16 -24.05 11.79
C LYS A 255 -8.24 -25.51 11.32
N GLY A 256 -7.18 -26.06 10.74
CA GLY A 256 -7.12 -27.45 10.29
C GLY A 256 -7.99 -27.78 9.06
N LEU A 257 -8.40 -26.77 8.29
CA LEU A 257 -9.16 -26.97 7.06
C LEU A 257 -8.25 -27.38 5.90
N TYR A 258 -8.78 -28.25 5.03
CA TYR A 258 -8.08 -28.68 3.83
C TYR A 258 -8.13 -27.63 2.73
N ALA A 259 -6.98 -27.38 2.10
CA ALA A 259 -6.83 -26.68 0.83
C ALA A 259 -5.94 -27.51 -0.11
N PRO A 260 -6.16 -27.43 -1.44
CA PRO A 260 -5.40 -28.20 -2.43
C PRO A 260 -3.93 -27.79 -2.54
N VAL A 261 -3.61 -26.56 -2.12
CA VAL A 261 -2.27 -26.00 -2.06
C VAL A 261 -2.01 -25.58 -0.63
N LYS A 262 -0.81 -25.89 -0.12
CA LYS A 262 -0.34 -25.41 1.18
C LYS A 262 0.16 -23.97 1.07
N LYS A 263 0.05 -23.22 2.16
CA LYS A 263 0.57 -21.86 2.27
C LYS A 263 2.02 -21.76 1.82
N GLU A 264 2.86 -22.71 2.23
CA GLU A 264 4.29 -22.72 1.87
C GLU A 264 4.51 -22.69 0.35
N LEU A 265 3.74 -23.45 -0.43
CA LEU A 265 3.82 -23.41 -1.88
C LEU A 265 3.30 -22.09 -2.45
N ALA A 266 2.19 -21.56 -1.92
CA ALA A 266 1.67 -20.25 -2.31
C ALA A 266 2.69 -19.12 -2.05
N LEU A 267 3.39 -19.16 -0.91
CA LEU A 267 4.47 -18.26 -0.57
C LEU A 267 5.65 -18.36 -1.54
N ARG A 268 6.07 -19.56 -1.91
CA ARG A 268 7.12 -19.76 -2.94
C ARG A 268 6.71 -19.17 -4.30
N ARG A 269 5.44 -19.31 -4.69
CA ARG A 269 4.89 -18.71 -5.92
C ARG A 269 4.91 -17.18 -5.85
N MET A 270 4.49 -16.58 -4.73
CA MET A 270 4.56 -15.14 -4.53
C MET A 270 6.01 -14.63 -4.53
N GLN A 271 6.92 -15.34 -3.89
CA GLN A 271 8.35 -15.01 -3.89
C GLN A 271 8.95 -15.02 -5.29
N ARG A 272 8.55 -15.99 -6.13
CA ARG A 272 8.94 -16.00 -7.55
C ARG A 272 8.37 -14.81 -8.31
N PHE A 273 7.08 -14.52 -8.15
CA PHE A 273 6.44 -13.33 -8.73
C PHE A 273 7.15 -12.03 -8.28
N ASN A 274 7.55 -11.95 -7.02
CA ASN A 274 8.23 -10.78 -6.46
C ASN A 274 9.61 -10.51 -7.06
N GLN A 275 10.34 -11.55 -7.47
CA GLN A 275 11.59 -11.36 -8.22
C GLN A 275 11.33 -10.70 -9.58
N LEU A 276 10.20 -11.02 -10.22
CA LEU A 276 9.83 -10.50 -11.53
C LEU A 276 9.24 -9.08 -11.42
N ILE A 277 8.35 -8.82 -10.46
CA ILE A 277 7.76 -7.48 -10.28
C ILE A 277 8.81 -6.43 -9.89
N GLU A 278 9.85 -6.81 -9.13
CA GLU A 278 10.98 -5.92 -8.83
C GLU A 278 11.81 -5.61 -10.08
N ARG A 279 11.97 -6.57 -10.99
CA ARG A 279 12.64 -6.36 -12.29
C ARG A 279 11.86 -5.46 -13.23
N LEU A 280 10.55 -5.34 -13.03
CA LEU A 280 9.72 -4.37 -13.77
C LEU A 280 9.91 -2.94 -13.29
N VAL A 281 10.58 -2.70 -12.16
CA VAL A 281 11.00 -1.35 -11.77
C VAL A 281 12.12 -0.92 -12.72
N SER A 282 11.88 0.13 -13.50
CA SER A 282 12.85 0.72 -14.43
C SER A 282 14.08 1.26 -13.68
N PRO A 283 15.23 1.47 -14.35
CA PRO A 283 16.41 2.09 -13.73
C PRO A 283 16.15 3.48 -13.13
N GLU A 284 15.15 4.19 -13.64
CA GLU A 284 14.74 5.53 -13.20
C GLU A 284 13.78 5.49 -12.01
N GLY A 285 13.30 4.30 -11.62
CA GLY A 285 12.33 4.14 -10.53
C GLY A 285 10.91 4.46 -11.00
N THR A 286 10.52 3.95 -12.16
CA THR A 286 9.14 3.91 -12.67
C THR A 286 8.76 2.47 -12.97
N PHE A 287 7.52 2.21 -13.38
CA PHE A 287 7.09 0.86 -13.78
C PHE A 287 6.09 0.92 -14.94
N PRO A 288 5.89 -0.17 -15.70
CA PRO A 288 5.01 -0.18 -16.86
C PRO A 288 3.56 0.21 -16.53
N ALA A 289 2.96 1.08 -17.35
CA ALA A 289 1.53 1.38 -17.28
C ALA A 289 0.75 0.35 -18.12
N ILE A 290 0.53 -0.83 -17.56
CA ILE A 290 -0.10 -1.96 -18.27
C ILE A 290 -1.33 -2.51 -17.53
N GLY A 291 -2.24 -3.10 -18.31
CA GLY A 291 -3.38 -3.83 -17.80
C GLY A 291 -4.51 -2.93 -17.28
N ARG A 292 -5.60 -3.58 -16.87
CA ARG A 292 -6.73 -2.93 -16.21
C ARG A 292 -6.34 -2.44 -14.82
N SER A 293 -7.05 -1.43 -14.33
CA SER A 293 -6.80 -0.80 -13.04
C SER A 293 -5.36 -0.29 -12.87
N ALA A 294 -4.73 0.15 -13.96
CA ALA A 294 -3.39 0.72 -13.91
C ALA A 294 -3.32 1.94 -12.95
N THR A 295 -4.44 2.64 -12.76
CA THR A 295 -4.59 3.78 -11.84
C THR A 295 -4.46 3.42 -10.35
N TYR A 296 -4.29 2.15 -9.97
CA TYR A 296 -4.10 1.75 -8.57
C TYR A 296 -2.70 2.04 -8.01
N ARG A 297 -1.86 2.75 -8.79
CA ARG A 297 -0.62 3.39 -8.31
C ARG A 297 0.32 2.38 -7.65
N MET A 298 0.79 2.66 -6.44
CA MET A 298 1.76 1.82 -5.72
C MET A 298 1.18 0.46 -5.29
N GLY A 299 -0.13 0.24 -5.41
CA GLY A 299 -0.75 -1.06 -5.12
C GLY A 299 -0.13 -2.19 -5.94
N ALA A 300 0.47 -1.86 -7.11
CA ALA A 300 1.12 -2.83 -8.00
C ALA A 300 2.26 -3.58 -7.30
N PHE A 301 2.75 -3.06 -6.16
CA PHE A 301 3.83 -3.64 -5.37
C PHE A 301 3.36 -4.25 -4.04
N GLN A 302 2.06 -4.45 -3.82
CA GLN A 302 1.56 -5.05 -2.58
C GLN A 302 2.23 -6.38 -2.26
N SER A 303 2.38 -7.31 -3.22
CA SER A 303 2.99 -8.62 -2.94
C SER A 303 4.45 -8.51 -2.46
N LEU A 304 5.19 -7.52 -2.99
CA LEU A 304 6.57 -7.24 -2.61
C LEU A 304 6.63 -6.57 -1.23
N ALA A 305 5.73 -5.61 -0.98
CA ALA A 305 5.54 -4.94 0.30
C ALA A 305 5.15 -5.94 1.41
N MET A 306 4.25 -6.87 1.11
CA MET A 306 3.81 -7.93 2.00
C MET A 306 4.94 -8.92 2.33
N SER A 307 5.79 -9.25 1.35
CA SER A 307 6.98 -10.08 1.60
C SER A 307 7.96 -9.38 2.53
N ALA A 308 8.26 -8.10 2.30
CA ALA A 308 9.13 -7.33 3.18
C ALA A 308 8.57 -7.25 4.62
N TRP A 309 7.25 -7.07 4.76
CA TRP A 309 6.58 -6.96 6.06
C TRP A 309 6.49 -8.28 6.82
N LYS A 310 6.04 -9.37 6.19
CA LYS A 310 5.55 -10.55 6.90
C LYS A 310 6.30 -11.85 6.60
N TYR A 311 6.81 -12.04 5.38
CA TYR A 311 7.29 -13.35 4.92
C TYR A 311 8.77 -13.43 4.55
N GLY A 312 9.48 -12.31 4.60
CA GLY A 312 10.85 -12.19 4.11
C GLY A 312 10.91 -12.09 2.58
N LEU A 313 12.02 -11.51 2.09
CA LEU A 313 12.28 -11.32 0.67
C LEU A 313 12.81 -12.61 0.01
N PRO A 314 12.53 -12.82 -1.29
CA PRO A 314 13.05 -13.97 -2.02
C PRO A 314 14.59 -13.94 -2.08
N LYS A 315 15.20 -15.13 -2.17
CA LYS A 315 16.66 -15.27 -2.23
C LYS A 315 17.27 -14.38 -3.32
N GLY A 316 18.27 -13.59 -2.94
CA GLY A 316 18.99 -12.68 -3.84
C GLY A 316 18.37 -11.29 -3.97
N MET A 317 17.31 -10.99 -3.22
CA MET A 317 16.83 -9.63 -2.98
C MET A 317 17.13 -9.23 -1.54
N THR A 318 17.58 -8.00 -1.35
CA THR A 318 17.88 -7.44 -0.02
C THR A 318 16.83 -6.42 0.38
N ASN A 319 16.75 -6.18 1.69
CA ASN A 319 15.90 -5.18 2.30
C ASN A 319 16.18 -3.77 1.76
N GLY A 320 17.47 -3.38 1.76
CA GLY A 320 17.92 -2.11 1.20
C GLY A 320 17.58 -1.95 -0.27
N GLN A 321 17.66 -3.03 -1.06
CA GLN A 321 17.29 -3.03 -2.48
C GLN A 321 15.81 -2.74 -2.69
N VAL A 322 14.93 -3.45 -1.98
CA VAL A 322 13.48 -3.30 -2.12
C VAL A 322 13.02 -1.94 -1.58
N ARG A 323 13.52 -1.53 -0.40
CA ARG A 323 13.21 -0.21 0.18
C ARG A 323 13.59 0.88 -0.80
N TYR A 324 14.79 0.82 -1.38
CA TYR A 324 15.26 1.88 -2.28
C TYR A 324 14.45 1.95 -3.58
N ALA A 325 14.12 0.80 -4.18
CA ALA A 325 13.27 0.75 -5.37
C ALA A 325 11.89 1.35 -5.10
N LEU A 326 11.18 0.84 -4.09
CA LEU A 326 9.81 1.28 -3.76
C LEU A 326 9.77 2.75 -3.35
N THR A 327 10.77 3.22 -2.59
CA THR A 327 10.87 4.64 -2.22
C THR A 327 11.06 5.52 -3.45
N THR A 328 11.91 5.11 -4.40
CA THR A 328 12.15 5.90 -5.62
C THR A 328 10.89 5.95 -6.48
N VAL A 329 10.20 4.81 -6.67
CA VAL A 329 8.92 4.77 -7.40
C VAL A 329 7.87 5.66 -6.73
N MET A 330 7.75 5.57 -5.40
CA MET A 330 6.81 6.40 -4.63
C MET A 330 7.13 7.90 -4.78
N LYS A 331 8.40 8.30 -4.70
CA LYS A 331 8.83 9.69 -4.90
C LYS A 331 8.53 10.19 -6.31
N ASN A 332 8.81 9.39 -7.33
CA ASN A 332 8.52 9.75 -8.72
C ASN A 332 7.00 9.88 -8.96
N MET A 333 6.22 8.91 -8.48
CA MET A 333 4.77 8.89 -8.67
C MET A 333 4.07 10.06 -7.98
N PHE A 334 4.33 10.27 -6.70
CA PHE A 334 3.71 11.34 -5.92
C PHE A 334 4.38 12.71 -6.12
N GLY A 335 5.50 12.76 -6.85
CA GLY A 335 6.15 13.99 -7.31
C GLY A 335 5.48 14.63 -8.52
N VAL A 336 4.64 13.90 -9.26
CA VAL A 336 3.80 14.47 -10.33
C VAL A 336 2.68 15.30 -9.70
N GLU A 337 2.45 16.51 -10.19
CA GLU A 337 1.36 17.36 -9.70
C GLU A 337 -0.02 16.76 -10.02
N GLY A 338 -1.03 17.04 -9.18
CA GLY A 338 -2.41 16.58 -9.39
C GLY A 338 -2.76 15.21 -8.79
N ASN A 339 -1.86 14.60 -7.99
CA ASN A 339 -2.17 13.33 -7.32
C ASN A 339 -3.28 13.46 -6.26
N PHE A 340 -3.47 14.65 -5.71
CA PHE A 340 -4.41 14.99 -4.64
C PHE A 340 -5.18 16.26 -4.99
N ASN A 341 -6.48 16.30 -4.67
CA ASN A 341 -7.30 17.49 -4.82
C ASN A 341 -7.03 18.51 -3.70
N LYS A 342 -7.74 19.66 -3.73
CA LYS A 342 -7.58 20.75 -2.75
C LYS A 342 -7.98 20.34 -1.33
N GLU A 343 -8.86 19.35 -1.18
CA GLU A 343 -9.25 18.77 0.12
C GLU A 343 -8.29 17.66 0.59
N GLY A 344 -7.30 17.27 -0.22
CA GLY A 344 -6.30 16.26 0.12
C GLY A 344 -6.69 14.82 -0.24
N PHE A 345 -7.83 14.58 -0.90
CA PHE A 345 -8.19 13.25 -1.39
C PHE A 345 -7.47 12.90 -2.70
N LEU A 346 -7.22 11.62 -2.93
CA LEU A 346 -6.63 11.15 -4.19
C LEU A 346 -7.54 11.50 -5.38
N GLN A 347 -6.91 11.78 -6.53
CA GLN A 347 -7.60 12.03 -7.81
C GLN A 347 -7.34 10.92 -8.81
N LEU A 348 -8.23 10.75 -9.79
CA LEU A 348 -8.08 9.74 -10.83
C LEU A 348 -6.81 9.94 -11.67
N GLY A 349 -6.06 8.87 -11.87
CA GLY A 349 -4.87 8.87 -12.73
C GLY A 349 -3.82 7.82 -12.33
N PHE A 350 -2.90 7.53 -13.24
CA PHE A 350 -1.76 6.65 -12.98
C PHE A 350 -0.69 7.39 -12.16
N ALA A 351 -0.32 8.60 -12.60
CA ALA A 351 0.52 9.52 -11.84
C ALA A 351 0.04 10.96 -12.13
N GLY A 352 -0.27 11.72 -11.08
CA GLY A 352 -0.96 13.00 -11.23
C GLY A 352 -2.46 12.83 -11.52
N HIS A 353 -3.06 13.81 -12.20
CA HIS A 353 -4.48 13.81 -12.58
C HIS A 353 -4.65 13.43 -14.06
N GLN A 354 -5.14 12.23 -14.32
CA GLN A 354 -5.32 11.63 -15.65
C GLN A 354 -6.63 10.83 -15.71
N PRO A 355 -7.80 11.51 -15.63
CA PRO A 355 -9.09 10.84 -15.44
C PRO A 355 -9.48 9.91 -16.59
N ASP A 356 -9.04 10.18 -17.82
CA ASP A 356 -9.36 9.35 -19.00
C ASP A 356 -8.73 7.94 -18.97
N LEU A 357 -7.78 7.69 -18.06
CA LEU A 357 -7.18 6.37 -17.85
C LEU A 357 -8.03 5.48 -16.92
N ALA A 358 -9.05 6.04 -16.27
CA ALA A 358 -9.88 5.32 -15.31
C ALA A 358 -10.79 4.30 -16.04
N ASP A 359 -10.73 3.03 -15.65
CA ASP A 359 -11.71 2.04 -16.09
C ASP A 359 -13.13 2.50 -15.76
N TYR A 360 -14.13 1.98 -16.47
CA TYR A 360 -15.55 2.34 -16.29
C TYR A 360 -16.10 2.17 -14.86
N TYR A 361 -15.42 1.39 -14.03
CA TYR A 361 -15.77 1.13 -12.63
C TYR A 361 -14.91 1.89 -11.61
N THR A 362 -13.93 2.66 -12.07
CA THR A 362 -12.98 3.36 -11.21
C THR A 362 -13.57 4.68 -10.75
N ASN A 363 -13.44 4.95 -9.46
CA ASN A 363 -13.68 6.24 -8.82
C ASN A 363 -12.44 6.62 -7.97
N ASN A 364 -12.40 7.81 -7.39
CA ASN A 364 -11.26 8.20 -6.57
C ASN A 364 -11.08 7.36 -5.29
N GLY A 365 -12.12 6.68 -4.80
CA GLY A 365 -11.99 5.66 -3.76
C GLY A 365 -11.16 4.46 -4.21
N SER A 366 -11.19 4.13 -5.51
CA SER A 366 -10.42 3.01 -6.04
C SER A 366 -8.91 3.18 -5.89
N LEU A 367 -8.44 4.44 -5.88
CA LEU A 367 -7.03 4.84 -5.85
C LEU A 367 -6.36 4.54 -4.50
N TYR A 368 -7.15 4.30 -3.44
CA TYR A 368 -6.64 3.93 -2.12
C TYR A 368 -6.02 2.52 -2.08
N MET A 369 -6.13 1.74 -3.16
CA MET A 369 -5.26 0.58 -3.42
C MET A 369 -3.77 0.92 -3.31
N THR A 370 -3.38 2.18 -3.56
CA THR A 370 -2.01 2.64 -3.36
C THR A 370 -1.51 2.45 -1.92
N SER A 371 -2.42 2.34 -0.95
CA SER A 371 -2.04 2.19 0.46
C SER A 371 -1.35 0.84 0.75
N LEU A 372 -1.59 -0.17 -0.09
CA LEU A 372 -1.09 -1.53 0.08
C LEU A 372 0.44 -1.64 -0.07
N VAL A 373 1.13 -0.59 -0.54
CA VAL A 373 2.59 -0.53 -0.54
C VAL A 373 3.16 -0.28 0.85
N PHE A 374 2.36 0.28 1.78
CA PHE A 374 2.82 0.71 3.10
C PHE A 374 2.90 -0.41 4.14
N LEU A 375 2.59 -1.67 3.77
CA LEU A 375 2.66 -2.82 4.69
C LEU A 375 4.00 -2.89 5.47
N PRO A 376 5.19 -2.60 4.91
CA PRO A 376 6.46 -2.59 5.63
C PRO A 376 6.52 -1.61 6.82
N LEU A 377 5.66 -0.59 6.87
CA LEU A 377 5.55 0.28 8.05
C LEU A 377 5.09 -0.46 9.31
N GLY A 378 4.51 -1.66 9.16
CA GLY A 378 4.27 -2.58 10.28
C GLY A 378 5.52 -3.24 10.87
N LEU A 379 6.71 -2.98 10.31
CA LEU A 379 7.99 -3.39 10.89
C LEU A 379 8.48 -2.32 11.89
N PRO A 380 9.11 -2.71 13.01
CA PRO A 380 9.68 -1.76 13.96
C PRO A 380 10.80 -0.93 13.31
N GLU A 381 11.06 0.27 13.83
CA GLU A 381 12.05 1.20 13.28
C GLU A 381 13.46 0.59 13.21
N ASN A 382 13.83 -0.27 14.16
CA ASN A 382 15.12 -0.96 14.19
C ASN A 382 15.24 -2.16 13.24
N HIS A 383 14.20 -2.49 12.46
CA HIS A 383 14.24 -3.61 11.51
C HIS A 383 15.26 -3.33 10.38
N SER A 384 15.89 -4.39 9.86
CA SER A 384 16.87 -4.32 8.77
C SER A 384 16.28 -3.73 7.49
N PHE A 385 14.98 -3.90 7.25
CA PHE A 385 14.26 -3.19 6.19
C PHE A 385 14.52 -1.67 6.20
N TRP A 386 14.60 -1.03 7.36
CA TRP A 386 14.82 0.42 7.50
C TRP A 386 16.28 0.81 7.64
N ASN A 387 17.12 -0.07 8.20
CA ASN A 387 18.48 0.26 8.59
C ASN A 387 19.58 -0.29 7.66
N ASP A 388 19.27 -1.32 6.85
CA ASP A 388 20.24 -1.82 5.87
C ASP A 388 20.58 -0.69 4.88
N PRO A 389 21.84 -0.58 4.43
CA PRO A 389 22.23 0.40 3.41
C PRO A 389 21.36 0.29 2.16
N ALA A 390 21.07 1.43 1.53
CA ALA A 390 20.37 1.43 0.24
C ALA A 390 21.20 0.68 -0.81
N GLU A 391 20.56 -0.20 -1.57
CA GLU A 391 21.19 -0.97 -2.65
C GLU A 391 20.42 -0.77 -3.95
N ASP A 392 21.12 -0.72 -5.07
CA ASP A 392 20.45 -0.64 -6.37
C ASP A 392 19.63 -1.90 -6.68
N TRP A 393 18.44 -1.70 -7.24
CA TRP A 393 17.58 -2.77 -7.73
C TRP A 393 18.06 -3.31 -9.08
N THR A 394 17.48 -4.44 -9.49
CA THR A 394 18.00 -5.27 -10.59
C THR A 394 18.19 -4.46 -11.86
N SER A 395 17.17 -3.73 -12.31
CA SER A 395 17.25 -2.94 -13.54
C SER A 395 18.27 -1.81 -13.43
N ARG A 396 18.35 -1.12 -12.28
CA ARG A 396 19.36 -0.08 -12.09
C ARG A 396 20.79 -0.62 -12.08
N LYS A 397 21.01 -1.82 -11.52
CA LYS A 397 22.30 -2.55 -11.65
C LYS A 397 22.61 -2.85 -13.12
N ALA A 398 21.64 -3.41 -13.85
CA ALA A 398 21.79 -3.79 -15.26
C ALA A 398 22.19 -2.60 -16.15
N TRP A 399 21.49 -1.47 -16.01
CA TRP A 399 21.72 -0.27 -16.82
C TRP A 399 22.87 0.62 -16.33
N SER A 400 23.52 0.27 -15.21
CA SER A 400 24.77 0.89 -14.74
C SER A 400 25.99 -0.01 -14.95
N GLY A 401 25.86 -1.11 -15.69
CA GLY A 401 26.98 -2.04 -15.96
C GLY A 401 27.44 -2.83 -14.73
N ARG A 402 26.63 -2.88 -13.66
CA ARG A 402 26.94 -3.64 -12.45
C ARG A 402 26.42 -5.07 -12.54
N PRO A 403 27.09 -6.03 -11.88
CA PRO A 403 26.62 -7.41 -11.85
C PRO A 403 25.29 -7.53 -11.09
N PHE A 404 24.43 -8.43 -11.57
CA PHE A 404 23.19 -8.82 -10.92
C PHE A 404 22.93 -10.31 -11.17
N ARG A 405 22.08 -10.92 -10.34
CA ARG A 405 21.73 -12.34 -10.48
C ARG A 405 20.91 -12.56 -11.75
N LYS A 406 21.39 -13.44 -12.64
CA LYS A 406 20.64 -13.91 -13.81
C LYS A 406 19.32 -14.55 -13.39
N ASP A 407 18.27 -14.27 -14.15
CA ASP A 407 16.96 -14.89 -13.96
C ASP A 407 16.83 -16.16 -14.80
N TYR A 408 16.24 -17.19 -14.21
CA TYR A 408 15.93 -18.46 -14.88
C TYR A 408 14.52 -18.89 -14.47
N HIS A 409 13.87 -19.70 -15.31
CA HIS A 409 12.61 -20.34 -14.97
C HIS A 409 12.72 -21.11 -13.64
N GLU A 410 11.81 -20.85 -12.70
CA GLU A 410 11.69 -21.61 -11.45
C GLU A 410 10.35 -22.36 -11.43
N SER A 411 10.41 -23.70 -11.44
CA SER A 411 9.21 -24.53 -11.38
C SER A 411 8.65 -24.58 -9.96
N VAL A 412 7.64 -23.77 -9.70
CA VAL A 412 6.87 -23.74 -8.43
C VAL A 412 5.42 -24.19 -8.63
N ARG A 413 5.23 -25.22 -9.48
CA ARG A 413 3.90 -25.79 -9.82
C ARG A 413 3.35 -26.72 -8.76
N LYS A 414 4.19 -27.48 -8.04
CA LYS A 414 3.80 -28.43 -7.00
C LYS A 414 4.59 -28.22 -5.72
#